data_AF-A0A357G1D9-F1
#
_entry.id   AF-A0A357G1D9-F1
#
_cell.length_a   1.000
_cell.length_b   1.000
_cell.length_c   1.000
_cell.angle_alpha   90.00
_cell.angle_beta   90.00
_cell.angle_gamma   90.00
#
_symmetry.space_group_name_H-M   'P 1'
#
loop_
_entity.id
_entity.type
_entity.pdbx_description
1 polymer ?
#
loop_
_entity_poly.entity_id
_entity_poly.type
_entity_poly.pdbx_seq_one_letter_code
_entity_poly.pdbx_strand_id
1 'polypeptide(L)'
;MRLLLVCVCVFLLGLSPALAGQCFSDKEAEAEQGIRIHSELMVIGLNCQHNSTANGKNLYMAYRDFTSAHEKLFVAYEKILLKSFKDSGEKNPEAALNTLRTNFANKISNDAARMRPDMFCQRYAPRIEKASVMKYEDVRKWAATIFESHPVSKPLCASAKQGG
;
A
#
# COMPACT_ATOMS: atom_id res chain seq x y z
N MET A 1 -68.83 4.91 17.43
CA MET A 1 -68.75 3.58 16.80
C MET A 1 -68.10 3.74 15.43
N ARG A 2 -66.93 3.10 15.22
CA ARG A 2 -66.17 2.91 13.95
C ARG A 2 -65.55 4.19 13.33
N LEU A 3 -64.27 4.54 13.53
CA LEU A 3 -62.97 3.85 13.41
C LEU A 3 -62.48 3.71 11.95
N LEU A 4 -61.29 4.31 11.71
CA LEU A 4 -60.29 4.11 10.65
C LEU A 4 -60.48 4.78 9.27
N LEU A 5 -59.62 5.76 8.99
CA LEU A 5 -59.07 5.97 7.65
C LEU A 5 -57.54 6.18 7.72
N VAL A 6 -56.85 5.05 7.57
CA VAL A 6 -55.53 4.76 7.00
C VAL A 6 -54.56 5.95 6.83
N CYS A 7 -53.53 5.96 7.68
CA CYS A 7 -52.31 6.75 7.54
C CYS A 7 -51.40 6.06 6.49
N VAL A 8 -51.26 6.65 5.29
CA VAL A 8 -50.31 6.18 4.27
C VAL A 8 -48.94 6.81 4.57
N CYS A 9 -48.15 6.12 5.39
CA CYS A 9 -46.73 6.42 5.56
C CYS A 9 -45.98 5.97 4.30
N VAL A 10 -45.74 6.90 3.38
CA VAL A 10 -44.77 6.75 2.30
C VAL A 10 -43.38 6.68 2.93
N PHE A 11 -42.94 5.47 3.29
CA PHE A 11 -41.53 5.18 3.57
C PHE A 11 -40.77 5.25 2.25
N LEU A 12 -40.32 6.46 1.90
CA LEU A 12 -39.19 6.65 1.00
C LEU A 12 -37.98 6.01 1.68
N LEU A 13 -37.74 4.73 1.35
CA LEU A 13 -36.47 4.07 1.59
C LEU A 13 -35.40 4.87 0.83
N GLY A 14 -34.80 5.82 1.55
CA GLY A 14 -33.58 6.48 1.14
C GLY A 14 -32.51 5.41 0.98
N LEU A 15 -32.25 5.03 -0.26
CA LEU A 15 -30.97 4.45 -0.64
C LEU A 15 -29.92 5.54 -0.40
N SER A 16 -29.47 5.67 0.84
CA SER A 16 -28.26 6.42 1.14
C SER A 16 -27.17 5.85 0.24
N PRO A 17 -26.48 6.67 -0.58
CA PRO A 17 -25.28 6.19 -1.21
C PRO A 17 -24.33 5.82 -0.07
N ALA A 18 -24.08 4.52 0.10
CA ALA A 18 -23.05 4.05 0.98
C ALA A 18 -21.77 4.84 0.63
N LEU A 19 -21.18 5.50 1.62
CA LEU A 19 -19.97 6.30 1.50
C LEU A 19 -18.89 5.51 0.73
N ALA A 20 -18.80 5.76 -0.57
CA ALA A 20 -17.99 4.98 -1.52
C ALA A 20 -16.48 5.28 -1.42
N GLY A 21 -15.99 5.78 -0.27
CA GLY A 21 -14.59 6.17 -0.06
C GLY A 21 -13.87 5.51 1.12
N GLN A 22 -14.51 4.55 1.82
CA GLN A 22 -14.04 4.11 3.15
C GLN A 22 -13.26 2.79 3.19
N CYS A 23 -13.16 2.04 2.10
CA CYS A 23 -12.51 0.74 2.09
C CYS A 23 -11.75 0.50 0.78
N PHE A 24 -10.82 -0.45 0.79
CA PHE A 24 -10.11 -0.92 -0.39
C PHE A 24 -10.71 -2.22 -0.93
N SER A 25 -10.79 -2.31 -2.24
CA SER A 25 -10.80 -3.58 -2.96
C SER A 25 -9.45 -4.30 -2.81
N ASP A 26 -9.42 -5.60 -3.09
CA ASP A 26 -8.19 -6.39 -3.02
C ASP A 26 -7.08 -5.82 -3.93
N LYS A 27 -7.45 -5.24 -5.07
CA LYS A 27 -6.50 -4.62 -6.00
C LYS A 27 -5.91 -3.33 -5.46
N GLU A 28 -6.69 -2.53 -4.74
CA GLU A 28 -6.20 -1.30 -4.11
C GLU A 28 -5.31 -1.62 -2.91
N ALA A 29 -5.66 -2.65 -2.15
CA ALA A 29 -4.83 -3.16 -1.05
C ALA A 29 -3.50 -3.73 -1.56
N GLU A 30 -3.52 -4.55 -2.63
CA GLU A 30 -2.32 -5.03 -3.32
C GLU A 30 -1.47 -3.83 -3.79
N ALA A 31 -2.09 -2.83 -4.40
CA ALA A 31 -1.40 -1.65 -4.90
C ALA A 31 -0.71 -0.85 -3.79
N GLU A 32 -1.39 -0.61 -2.66
CA GLU A 32 -0.79 0.06 -1.52
C GLU A 32 0.44 -0.68 -1.00
N GLN A 33 0.34 -2.00 -0.81
CA GLN A 33 1.47 -2.81 -0.35
C GLN A 33 2.60 -2.82 -1.39
N GLY A 34 2.30 -2.80 -2.68
CA GLY A 34 3.30 -2.62 -3.73
C GLY A 34 4.07 -1.30 -3.58
N ILE A 35 3.37 -0.20 -3.31
CA ILE A 35 4.00 1.11 -3.06
C ILE A 35 4.81 1.10 -1.76
N ARG A 36 4.33 0.41 -0.71
CA ARG A 36 5.10 0.19 0.52
C ARG A 36 6.40 -0.52 0.24
N ILE A 37 6.34 -1.69 -0.41
CA ILE A 37 7.52 -2.49 -0.78
C ILE A 37 8.54 -1.61 -1.52
N HIS A 38 8.09 -0.90 -2.55
CA HIS A 38 8.96 -0.05 -3.35
C HIS A 38 9.63 1.05 -2.50
N SER A 39 8.85 1.72 -1.66
CA SER A 39 9.32 2.84 -0.81
C SER A 39 10.27 2.36 0.29
N GLU A 40 9.98 1.23 0.93
CA GLU A 40 10.84 0.64 1.97
C GLU A 40 12.17 0.15 1.37
N LEU A 41 12.15 -0.56 0.24
CA LEU A 41 13.37 -1.06 -0.41
C LEU A 41 14.27 0.08 -0.89
N MET A 42 13.71 1.21 -1.33
CA MET A 42 14.50 2.40 -1.66
C MET A 42 15.35 2.88 -0.47
N VAL A 43 14.71 3.04 0.69
CA VAL A 43 15.40 3.53 1.90
C VAL A 43 16.44 2.53 2.38
N ILE A 44 16.13 1.23 2.36
CA ILE A 44 17.08 0.17 2.71
C ILE A 44 18.29 0.22 1.76
N GLY A 45 18.04 0.34 0.46
CA GLY A 45 19.10 0.36 -0.55
C GLY A 45 20.05 1.52 -0.35
N LEU A 46 19.52 2.72 -0.10
CA LEU A 46 20.30 3.92 0.19
C LEU A 46 21.16 3.79 1.44
N ASN A 47 20.59 3.27 2.53
CA ASN A 47 21.30 3.16 3.82
C ASN A 47 22.30 2.00 3.86
N CYS A 48 22.12 0.97 3.03
CA CYS A 48 22.95 -0.24 3.06
C CYS A 48 23.84 -0.44 1.83
N GLN A 49 23.93 0.56 0.94
CA GLN A 49 24.70 0.49 -0.30
C GLN A 49 26.18 0.10 -0.10
N HIS A 50 26.79 0.41 1.05
CA HIS A 50 28.21 0.11 1.30
C HIS A 50 28.44 -1.13 2.17
N ASN A 51 27.37 -1.75 2.69
CA ASN A 51 27.48 -2.81 3.69
C ASN A 51 27.17 -4.21 3.14
N SER A 52 26.50 -4.30 1.99
CA SER A 52 26.09 -5.58 1.41
C SER A 52 25.92 -5.47 -0.10
N THR A 53 25.83 -6.62 -0.76
CA THR A 53 25.64 -6.69 -2.21
C THR A 53 24.54 -7.68 -2.55
N ALA A 54 23.83 -7.43 -3.65
CA ALA A 54 22.89 -8.37 -4.24
C ALA A 54 23.21 -8.48 -5.74
N ASN A 55 23.32 -9.71 -6.24
CA ASN A 55 23.70 -10.00 -7.63
C ASN A 55 25.00 -9.28 -8.07
N GLY A 56 26.00 -9.21 -7.19
CA GLY A 56 27.29 -8.56 -7.47
C GLY A 56 27.25 -7.03 -7.53
N LYS A 57 26.13 -6.40 -7.17
CA LYS A 57 25.95 -4.95 -7.15
C LYS A 57 25.71 -4.47 -5.73
N ASN A 58 26.01 -3.20 -5.44
CA ASN A 58 25.57 -2.58 -4.20
C ASN A 58 24.03 -2.59 -4.11
N LEU A 59 23.50 -2.56 -2.88
CA LEU A 59 22.06 -2.72 -2.68
C LEU A 59 21.20 -1.61 -3.29
N TYR A 60 21.71 -0.38 -3.41
CA TYR A 60 20.97 0.67 -4.10
C TYR A 60 20.82 0.38 -5.59
N MET A 61 21.88 -0.10 -6.24
CA MET A 61 21.83 -0.53 -7.64
C MET A 61 20.94 -1.76 -7.84
N ALA A 62 20.97 -2.74 -6.92
CA ALA A 62 20.07 -3.88 -6.97
C ALA A 62 18.60 -3.48 -6.81
N TYR A 63 18.31 -2.52 -5.92
CA TYR A 63 16.97 -1.90 -5.83
C TYR A 63 16.56 -1.24 -7.16
N ARG A 64 17.45 -0.48 -7.79
CA ARG A 64 17.15 0.17 -9.09
C ARG A 64 16.87 -0.84 -10.20
N ASP A 65 17.63 -1.93 -10.26
CA ASP A 65 17.37 -3.02 -11.21
C ASP A 65 16.01 -3.67 -10.94
N PHE A 66 15.67 -3.91 -9.67
CA PHE A 66 14.37 -4.43 -9.26
C PHE A 66 13.22 -3.51 -9.69
N THR A 67 13.35 -2.20 -9.45
CA THR A 67 12.38 -1.19 -9.89
C THR A 67 12.24 -1.18 -11.40
N SER A 68 13.34 -1.24 -12.15
CA SER A 68 13.32 -1.26 -13.62
C SER A 68 12.66 -2.52 -14.17
N ALA A 69 12.97 -3.69 -13.60
CA ALA A 69 12.38 -4.96 -14.00
C ALA A 69 10.85 -5.02 -13.76
N HIS A 70 10.35 -4.23 -12.81
CA HIS A 70 8.94 -4.22 -12.39
C HIS A 70 8.25 -2.86 -12.63
N GLU A 71 8.81 -1.99 -13.48
CA GLU A 71 8.31 -0.63 -13.70
C GLU A 71 6.82 -0.60 -14.03
N LYS A 72 6.41 -1.46 -14.98
CA LYS A 72 5.00 -1.56 -15.41
C LYS A 72 4.06 -1.91 -14.25
N LEU A 73 4.53 -2.71 -13.29
CA LEU A 73 3.76 -3.10 -12.12
C LEU A 73 3.56 -1.91 -11.17
N PHE A 74 4.65 -1.22 -10.83
CA PHE A 74 4.57 -0.08 -9.92
C PHE A 74 3.77 1.08 -10.52
N VAL A 75 3.93 1.36 -11.82
CA VAL A 75 3.08 2.33 -12.54
C VAL A 75 1.61 1.94 -12.50
N ALA A 76 1.28 0.65 -12.61
CA ALA A 76 -0.10 0.19 -12.51
C ALA A 76 -0.66 0.39 -11.09
N TYR A 77 0.11 0.08 -10.05
CA TYR A 77 -0.29 0.32 -8.66
C TYR A 77 -0.54 1.81 -8.35
N GLU A 78 0.32 2.69 -8.85
CA GLU A 78 0.11 4.14 -8.72
C GLU A 78 -1.19 4.59 -9.36
N LYS A 79 -1.49 4.10 -10.57
CA LYS A 79 -2.75 4.42 -11.27
C LYS A 79 -3.96 3.92 -10.50
N ILE A 80 -3.89 2.72 -9.91
CA ILE A 80 -4.97 2.16 -9.08
C ILE A 80 -5.23 3.07 -7.87
N LEU A 81 -4.19 3.46 -7.14
CA LEU A 81 -4.32 4.30 -5.96
C LEU A 81 -4.78 5.72 -6.30
N LEU A 82 -4.25 6.31 -7.38
CA LEU A 82 -4.71 7.63 -7.85
C LEU A 82 -6.19 7.59 -8.20
N LYS A 83 -6.67 6.52 -8.84
CA LYS A 83 -8.10 6.34 -9.09
C LYS A 83 -8.88 6.19 -7.78
N SER A 84 -8.41 5.36 -6.86
CA SER A 84 -9.04 5.15 -5.54
C SER A 84 -9.19 6.47 -4.77
N PHE A 85 -8.14 7.29 -4.73
CA PHE A 85 -8.18 8.60 -4.08
C PHE A 85 -9.18 9.55 -4.76
N LYS A 86 -9.22 9.59 -6.10
CA LYS A 86 -10.23 10.37 -6.84
C LYS A 86 -11.64 9.92 -6.50
N ASP A 87 -11.90 8.63 -6.55
CA ASP A 87 -13.22 8.05 -6.29
C ASP A 87 -13.66 8.26 -4.83
N SER A 88 -12.69 8.35 -3.90
CA SER A 88 -12.93 8.65 -2.49
C SER A 88 -13.16 10.15 -2.21
N GLY A 89 -13.09 11.02 -3.22
CA GLY A 89 -13.26 12.47 -3.07
C GLY A 89 -12.01 13.22 -2.60
N GLU A 90 -10.82 12.64 -2.71
CA GLU A 90 -9.57 13.33 -2.40
C GLU A 90 -9.36 14.52 -3.34
N LYS A 91 -9.10 15.69 -2.77
CA LYS A 91 -8.96 16.95 -3.52
C LYS A 91 -7.67 16.96 -4.34
N ASN A 92 -6.62 16.35 -3.81
CA ASN A 92 -5.34 16.22 -4.48
C ASN A 92 -4.79 14.78 -4.38
N PRO A 93 -5.24 13.88 -5.28
CA PRO A 93 -4.82 12.48 -5.31
C PRO A 93 -3.31 12.26 -5.41
N GLU A 94 -2.59 13.14 -6.11
CA GLU A 94 -1.14 13.05 -6.26
C GLU A 94 -0.43 13.39 -4.95
N ALA A 95 -0.87 14.44 -4.26
CA ALA A 95 -0.36 14.77 -2.92
C ALA A 95 -0.65 13.64 -1.92
N ALA A 96 -1.83 13.02 -1.99
CA ALA A 96 -2.15 11.85 -1.16
C ALA A 96 -1.22 10.67 -1.44
N LEU A 97 -0.96 10.34 -2.72
CA LEU A 97 -0.01 9.29 -3.09
C LEU A 97 1.42 9.60 -2.63
N ASN A 98 1.87 10.85 -2.76
CA ASN A 98 3.20 11.27 -2.30
C ASN A 98 3.32 11.20 -0.78
N THR A 99 2.25 11.56 -0.06
CA THR A 99 2.16 11.42 1.40
C THR A 99 2.25 9.95 1.81
N LEU A 100 1.54 9.07 1.11
CA LEU A 100 1.59 7.63 1.34
C LEU A 100 3.02 7.07 1.21
N ARG A 101 3.71 7.38 0.10
CA ARG A 101 5.12 6.99 -0.11
C ARG A 101 6.03 7.51 1.00
N THR A 102 5.86 8.78 1.37
CA THR A 102 6.64 9.44 2.43
C THR A 102 6.45 8.73 3.77
N ASN A 103 5.21 8.37 4.12
CA ASN A 103 4.91 7.65 5.36
C ASN A 103 5.59 6.27 5.40
N PHE A 104 5.58 5.54 4.29
CA PHE A 104 6.26 4.25 4.19
C PHE A 104 7.79 4.38 4.28
N ALA A 105 8.36 5.34 3.57
CA ALA A 105 9.79 5.63 3.64
C ALA A 105 10.19 6.02 5.08
N ASN A 106 9.44 6.91 5.73
CA ASN A 106 9.72 7.40 7.08
C ASN A 106 9.72 6.28 8.13
N LYS A 107 8.88 5.24 7.98
CA LYS A 107 8.89 4.11 8.91
C LYS A 107 10.28 3.45 8.95
N ILE A 108 10.87 3.19 7.80
CA ILE A 108 12.22 2.58 7.71
C ILE A 108 13.31 3.60 8.00
N SER A 109 13.18 4.86 7.57
CA SER A 109 14.15 5.92 7.88
C SER A 109 14.29 6.15 9.39
N ASN A 110 13.19 6.08 10.14
CA ASN A 110 13.22 6.19 11.60
C ASN A 110 13.98 5.03 12.26
N ASP A 111 13.91 3.82 11.68
CA ASP A 111 14.72 2.70 12.15
C ASP A 111 16.19 2.89 11.80
N ALA A 112 16.50 3.35 10.58
CA ALA A 112 17.87 3.67 10.17
C ALA A 112 18.50 4.75 11.06
N ALA A 113 17.73 5.74 11.49
CA ALA A 113 18.20 6.81 12.37
C ALA A 113 18.43 6.36 13.82
N ARG A 114 17.70 5.35 14.30
CA ARG A 114 17.77 4.88 15.70
C ARG A 114 18.72 3.70 15.89
N MET A 115 18.94 2.92 14.84
CA MET A 115 19.79 1.74 14.87
C MET A 115 21.21 2.08 14.47
N ARG A 116 22.18 1.28 14.93
CA ARG A 116 23.51 1.31 14.33
C ARG A 116 23.45 0.83 12.87
N PRO A 117 24.27 1.38 11.95
CA PRO A 117 24.22 1.03 10.53
C PRO A 117 24.40 -0.47 10.22
N ASP A 118 25.30 -1.14 10.93
CA ASP A 118 25.54 -2.59 10.81
C ASP A 118 24.30 -3.41 11.18
N MET A 119 23.70 -3.10 12.33
CA MET A 119 22.48 -3.76 12.81
C MET A 119 21.28 -3.50 11.90
N PHE A 120 21.14 -2.27 11.39
CA PHE A 120 20.09 -1.92 10.45
C PHE A 120 20.21 -2.76 9.17
N CYS A 121 21.42 -2.82 8.60
CA CYS A 121 21.64 -3.55 7.36
C CYS A 121 21.52 -5.06 7.54
N GLN A 122 22.05 -5.63 8.62
CA GLN A 122 21.84 -7.06 8.92
C GLN A 122 20.34 -7.41 8.98
N ARG A 123 19.51 -6.51 9.52
CA ARG A 123 18.06 -6.72 9.63
C ARG A 123 17.32 -6.56 8.31
N TYR A 124 17.66 -5.56 7.51
CA TYR A 124 16.85 -5.12 6.38
C TYR A 124 17.43 -5.44 4.99
N ALA A 125 18.75 -5.52 4.83
CA ALA A 125 19.41 -5.85 3.56
C ALA A 125 18.89 -7.13 2.89
N PRO A 126 18.60 -8.23 3.63
CA PRO A 126 18.09 -9.46 3.01
C PRO A 126 16.78 -9.30 2.23
N ARG A 127 16.02 -8.22 2.50
CA ARG A 127 14.80 -7.91 1.73
C ARG A 127 15.12 -7.55 0.28
N ILE A 128 16.18 -6.77 0.03
CA ILE A 128 16.60 -6.41 -1.33
C ILE A 128 17.21 -7.63 -2.03
N GLU A 129 18.03 -8.41 -1.34
CA GLU A 129 18.59 -9.66 -1.88
C GLU A 129 17.47 -10.59 -2.37
N LYS A 130 16.45 -10.80 -1.55
CA LYS A 130 15.28 -11.60 -1.93
C LYS A 130 14.49 -10.98 -3.09
N ALA A 131 14.24 -9.67 -3.05
CA ALA A 131 13.52 -8.97 -4.11
C ALA A 131 14.27 -9.01 -5.46
N SER A 132 15.60 -9.01 -5.44
CA SER A 132 16.45 -8.96 -6.64
C SER A 132 16.33 -10.17 -7.56
N VAL A 133 15.76 -11.27 -7.08
CA VAL A 133 15.54 -12.51 -7.86
C VAL A 133 14.05 -12.82 -8.07
N MET A 134 13.14 -11.96 -7.58
CA MET A 134 11.71 -12.15 -7.74
C MET A 134 11.28 -11.88 -9.18
N LYS A 135 10.39 -12.73 -9.69
CA LYS A 135 9.66 -12.48 -10.93
C LYS A 135 8.42 -11.65 -10.66
N TYR A 136 7.80 -11.16 -11.72
CA TYR A 136 6.56 -10.37 -11.67
C TYR A 136 5.49 -10.97 -10.73
N GLU A 137 5.22 -12.28 -10.85
CA GLU A 137 4.21 -12.95 -10.03
C GLU A 137 4.60 -13.07 -8.55
N ASP A 138 5.90 -13.18 -8.25
CA ASP A 138 6.37 -13.23 -6.86
C ASP A 138 6.16 -11.87 -6.18
N VAL A 139 6.43 -10.78 -6.91
CA VAL A 139 6.20 -9.41 -6.41
C VAL A 139 4.72 -9.16 -6.19
N ARG A 140 3.86 -9.57 -7.14
CA ARG A 140 2.41 -9.46 -7.00
C ARG A 140 1.89 -10.26 -5.82
N LYS A 141 2.34 -11.50 -5.65
CA LYS A 141 1.97 -12.34 -4.51
C LYS A 141 2.40 -11.71 -3.20
N TRP A 142 3.62 -11.15 -3.15
CA TRP A 142 4.10 -10.44 -1.97
C TRP A 142 3.24 -9.21 -1.66
N ALA A 143 2.94 -8.38 -2.66
CA ALA A 143 2.08 -7.21 -2.51
C ALA A 143 0.63 -7.58 -2.11
N ALA A 144 0.10 -8.69 -2.59
CA ALA A 144 -1.24 -9.17 -2.23
C ALA A 144 -1.31 -9.76 -0.82
N THR A 145 -0.17 -10.05 -0.18
CA THR A 145 -0.13 -10.64 1.16
C THR A 145 -0.15 -9.53 2.21
N ILE A 146 -1.29 -9.36 2.89
CA ILE A 146 -1.41 -8.39 3.99
C ILE A 146 -0.93 -9.03 5.30
N PHE A 147 0.14 -8.49 5.86
CA PHE A 147 0.67 -8.91 7.17
C PHE A 147 0.12 -8.00 8.27
N GLU A 148 -0.18 -8.55 9.44
CA GLU A 148 -0.64 -7.76 10.61
C GLU A 148 0.34 -6.64 10.99
N SER A 149 1.64 -6.87 10.79
CA SER A 149 2.70 -5.88 11.04
C SER A 149 2.78 -4.77 9.98
N HIS A 150 2.11 -4.94 8.84
CA HIS A 150 2.10 -4.03 7.70
C HIS A 150 0.67 -3.90 7.14
N PRO A 151 -0.28 -3.40 7.94
CA PRO A 151 -1.67 -3.29 7.51
C PRO A 151 -1.81 -2.26 6.37
N VAL A 152 -2.91 -2.35 5.64
CA VAL A 152 -3.32 -1.31 4.69
C VAL A 152 -3.98 -0.13 5.41
N SER A 153 -3.93 1.05 4.81
CA SER A 153 -4.43 2.31 5.39
C SER A 153 -5.95 2.38 5.50
N LYS A 154 -6.68 1.58 4.70
CA LYS A 154 -8.13 1.44 4.74
C LYS A 154 -8.53 -0.02 4.89
N PRO A 155 -9.64 -0.35 5.57
CA PRO A 155 -10.13 -1.72 5.66
C PRO A 155 -10.50 -2.28 4.28
N LEU A 156 -10.51 -3.60 4.12
CA LEU A 156 -11.00 -4.24 2.90
C LEU A 156 -12.53 -4.15 2.81
N CYS A 157 -13.08 -3.90 1.62
CA CYS A 157 -14.51 -3.70 1.43
C CYS A 157 -15.38 -4.93 1.74
N ALA A 158 -14.84 -6.14 1.67
CA ALA A 158 -15.55 -7.36 2.10
C ALA A 158 -15.61 -7.47 3.64
N SER A 159 -14.57 -7.01 4.34
CA SER A 159 -14.51 -7.00 5.81
C SER A 159 -15.27 -5.81 6.42
N ALA A 160 -15.38 -4.68 5.70
CA ALA A 160 -16.10 -3.49 6.14
C ALA A 160 -17.63 -3.68 6.23
N LYS A 161 -18.18 -4.74 5.62
CA LYS A 161 -19.62 -5.08 5.70
C LYS A 161 -20.04 -5.82 6.98
N GLN A 162 -19.11 -6.18 7.86
CA GLN A 162 -19.41 -6.95 9.08
C GLN A 162 -19.43 -6.10 10.36
N GLY A 163 -19.43 -4.77 10.26
CA GLY A 163 -19.43 -3.86 11.40
C GLY A 163 -20.57 -2.84 11.39
N GLY A 164 -21.80 -3.28 11.05
CA GLY A 164 -23.03 -2.50 11.18
C GLY A 164 -23.79 -2.88 12.44
#